data_AF-A0A914Y0E8-F1
#
_entry.id   AF-A0A914Y0E8-F1
#
_cell.length_a   1.000
_cell.length_b   1.000
_cell.length_c   1.000
_cell.angle_alpha   90.00
_cell.angle_beta   90.00
_cell.angle_gamma   90.00
#
_symmetry.space_group_name_H-M   'P 1'
#
loop_
_entity.id
_entity.type
_entity.pdbx_description
1 polymer ?
#
loop_
_entity_poly.entity_id
_entity_poly.type
_entity_poly.pdbx_seq_one_letter_code
_entity_poly.pdbx_strand_id
1 'polypeptide(L)'
;MGPVRFEQDYFVDKLFDPLVYWDQGSYYHEGKLDRLRESLTKLDYFSVIDIQPRPDQADENGEVPVDVKLTRAKRTIYTAGLSYGSESGPGVRGGIERRFLNNRGHKMNTQLDYAQKRKSLVTSYRIPAFNWLDGWYTFAASAYDEQTDYIDLRNFKLIASRSGEINEHWTAIASVNALRERWRYASGTEFTDAVYNTSTLVYPQMVADYVNVDDEMFPRKGISGAATVRQRRAALVHPGG
;
A
#
# COMPACT_ATOMS: atom_id res chain seq x y z
N MET A 1 -3.61 22.85 23.37
CA MET A 1 -2.69 21.82 22.85
C MET A 1 -1.30 22.42 22.88
N GLY A 2 -0.37 21.78 23.60
CA GLY A 2 1.01 22.21 23.67
C GLY A 2 1.91 21.45 22.69
N PRO A 3 3.24 21.57 22.87
CA PRO A 3 4.22 20.92 22.02
C PRO A 3 4.19 19.39 22.17
N VAL A 4 4.53 18.69 21.09
CA VAL A 4 4.65 17.22 21.05
C VAL A 4 6.10 16.80 21.17
N ARG A 5 6.38 15.86 22.07
CA ARG A 5 7.73 15.33 22.31
C ARG A 5 7.76 13.86 21.95
N PHE A 6 8.45 13.52 20.86
CA PHE A 6 8.62 12.13 20.44
C PHE A 6 9.85 11.50 21.12
N GLU A 7 9.63 10.41 21.88
CA GLU A 7 10.70 9.60 22.47
C GLU A 7 10.92 8.34 21.60
N GLN A 8 11.97 8.37 20.78
CA GLN A 8 12.39 7.29 19.87
C GLN A 8 13.88 7.43 19.49
N ASP A 9 14.49 6.37 18.95
CA ASP A 9 15.96 6.27 18.81
C ASP A 9 16.47 6.04 17.37
N TYR A 10 15.62 6.10 16.34
CA TYR A 10 15.99 5.67 14.98
C TYR A 10 15.55 6.59 13.86
N PHE A 11 14.30 7.04 13.87
CA PHE A 11 13.72 7.84 12.81
C PHE A 11 14.13 9.31 12.93
N VAL A 12 14.04 10.05 11.84
CA VAL A 12 14.22 11.50 11.87
C VAL A 12 12.94 12.16 12.38
N ASP A 13 13.05 13.18 13.23
CA ASP A 13 11.89 13.83 13.85
C ASP A 13 10.89 14.38 12.80
N LYS A 14 11.42 14.91 11.69
CA LYS A 14 10.64 15.40 10.55
C LYS A 14 9.70 14.37 9.92
N LEU A 15 9.90 13.08 10.18
CA LEU A 15 8.96 12.04 9.75
C LEU A 15 7.60 12.17 10.45
N PHE A 16 7.58 12.70 11.68
CA PHE A 16 6.41 12.75 12.53
C PHE A 16 5.72 14.11 12.53
N ASP A 17 6.43 15.20 12.22
CA ASP A 17 5.84 16.55 12.15
C ASP A 17 4.54 16.60 11.33
N PRO A 18 4.45 15.96 10.14
CA PRO A 18 3.23 15.98 9.34
C PRO A 18 2.04 15.24 9.96
N LEU A 19 2.29 14.37 10.95
CA LEU A 19 1.25 13.56 11.61
C LEU A 19 0.58 14.33 12.76
N VAL A 20 1.18 15.45 13.18
CA VAL A 20 0.65 16.31 14.24
C VAL A 20 -0.37 17.27 13.63
N TYR A 21 -1.64 16.86 13.64
CA TYR A 21 -2.76 17.57 13.03
C TYR A 21 -3.31 18.74 13.86
N TRP A 22 -2.44 19.49 14.52
CA TRP A 22 -2.84 20.69 15.26
C TRP A 22 -1.68 21.67 15.40
N ASP A 23 -2.05 22.95 15.44
CA ASP A 23 -1.13 24.01 15.83
C ASP A 23 -0.99 24.07 17.35
N GLN A 24 0.22 24.36 17.81
CA GLN A 24 0.48 24.70 19.21
C GLN A 24 -0.37 25.91 19.63
N GLY A 25 -0.90 25.88 20.85
CA GLY A 25 -1.84 26.89 21.37
C GLY A 25 -3.31 26.64 21.01
N SER A 26 -3.62 25.72 20.09
CA SER A 26 -5.02 25.42 19.73
C SER A 26 -5.80 24.74 20.86
N TYR A 27 -7.14 24.82 20.87
CA TYR A 27 -7.98 24.18 21.90
C TYR A 27 -7.72 22.67 22.02
N TYR A 28 -7.75 22.16 23.26
CA TYR A 28 -7.58 20.74 23.56
C TYR A 28 -8.75 19.91 23.02
N HIS A 29 -8.46 18.90 22.20
CA HIS A 29 -9.50 18.01 21.67
C HIS A 29 -8.96 16.59 21.58
N GLU A 30 -9.64 15.64 22.22
CA GLU A 30 -9.20 14.23 22.28
C GLU A 30 -9.04 13.61 20.88
N GLY A 31 -9.98 13.88 19.98
CA GLY A 31 -9.90 13.40 18.58
C GLY A 31 -8.62 13.82 17.82
N LYS A 32 -7.88 14.85 18.25
CA LYS A 32 -6.57 15.18 17.67
C LYS A 32 -5.51 14.14 18.06
N LEU A 33 -5.55 13.67 19.31
CA LEU A 33 -4.66 12.62 19.82
C LEU A 33 -5.00 11.27 19.19
N ASP A 34 -6.29 10.99 18.99
CA ASP A 34 -6.74 9.77 18.32
C ASP A 34 -6.27 9.73 16.86
N ARG A 35 -6.39 10.84 16.14
CA ARG A 35 -5.87 10.95 14.76
C ARG A 35 -4.35 10.77 14.70
N LEU A 36 -3.60 11.31 15.66
CA LEU A 36 -2.15 11.08 15.75
C LEU A 36 -1.86 9.58 15.99
N ARG A 37 -2.59 8.95 16.91
CA ARG A 37 -2.47 7.52 17.19
C ARG A 37 -2.76 6.68 15.95
N GLU A 38 -3.82 7.00 15.22
CA GLU A 38 -4.20 6.34 13.98
C GLU A 38 -3.10 6.48 12.92
N SER A 39 -2.57 7.69 12.73
CA SER A 39 -1.48 7.97 11.78
C SER A 39 -0.21 7.19 12.12
N LEU A 40 0.19 7.18 13.41
CA LEU A 40 1.34 6.40 13.89
C LEU A 40 1.12 4.88 13.75
N THR A 41 -0.13 4.42 13.90
CA THR A 41 -0.50 3.01 13.70
C THR A 41 -0.42 2.63 12.23
N LYS A 42 -0.92 3.49 11.32
CA LYS A 42 -0.84 3.32 9.86
C LYS A 42 0.61 3.24 9.34
N LEU A 43 1.56 3.88 10.01
CA LEU A 43 2.98 3.72 9.69
C LEU A 43 3.47 2.28 9.93
N ASP A 44 2.90 1.58 10.91
CA ASP A 44 3.22 0.19 11.25
C ASP A 44 4.71 0.01 11.63
N TYR A 45 5.39 1.08 12.09
CA TYR A 45 6.78 1.04 12.53
C TYR A 45 6.95 0.61 13.99
N PHE A 46 5.89 0.72 14.78
CA PHE A 46 5.93 0.63 16.23
C PHE A 46 5.05 -0.51 16.72
N SER A 47 5.53 -1.26 17.71
CA SER A 47 4.74 -2.27 18.41
C SER A 47 4.00 -1.69 19.60
N VAL A 48 4.47 -0.55 20.13
CA VAL A 48 3.83 0.19 21.22
C VAL A 48 3.84 1.66 20.86
N ILE A 49 2.66 2.27 20.95
CA ILE A 49 2.42 3.71 20.78
C ILE A 49 1.75 4.19 22.06
N ASP A 50 2.49 4.94 22.86
CA ASP A 50 2.02 5.52 24.11
C ASP A 50 1.98 7.05 23.99
N ILE A 51 0.79 7.62 24.08
CA ILE A 51 0.53 9.05 23.92
C ILE A 51 -0.03 9.55 25.24
N GLN A 52 0.73 10.38 25.94
CA GLN A 52 0.40 10.88 27.27
C GLN A 52 0.34 12.41 27.24
N PRO A 53 -0.85 13.03 27.29
CA PRO A 53 -0.93 14.45 27.62
C PRO A 53 -0.44 14.66 29.07
N ARG A 54 0.24 15.77 29.33
CA ARG A 54 0.78 16.15 30.64
C ARG A 54 0.14 17.43 31.17
N PRO A 55 -1.14 17.41 31.64
CA PRO A 55 -1.80 18.61 32.15
C PRO A 55 -1.08 19.24 33.36
N ASP A 56 -0.35 18.42 34.12
CA ASP A 56 0.51 18.82 35.23
C ASP A 56 1.71 19.68 34.81
N GLN A 57 2.08 19.64 33.53
CA GLN A 57 3.16 20.43 32.93
C GLN A 57 2.63 21.50 31.97
N ALA A 58 1.36 21.91 32.12
CA ALA A 58 0.80 22.99 31.33
C ALA A 58 1.59 24.29 31.58
N ASP A 59 1.86 25.04 30.52
CA ASP A 59 2.53 26.34 30.62
C ASP A 59 1.58 27.44 31.14
N GLU A 60 2.09 28.67 31.26
CA GLU A 60 1.32 29.84 31.72
C GLU A 60 0.11 30.17 30.81
N ASN A 61 0.13 29.70 29.56
CA ASN A 61 -0.94 29.88 28.58
C ASN A 61 -1.95 28.72 28.59
N GLY A 62 -1.78 27.73 29.48
CA GLY A 62 -2.62 26.53 29.54
C GLY A 62 -2.30 25.51 28.44
N GLU A 63 -1.14 25.60 27.80
CA GLU A 63 -0.70 24.66 26.79
C GLU A 63 -0.19 23.36 27.41
N VAL A 64 -0.98 22.29 27.26
CA VAL A 64 -0.64 20.95 27.75
C VAL A 64 0.33 20.25 26.78
N PRO A 65 1.60 19.97 27.16
CA PRO A 65 2.50 19.20 26.32
C PRO A 65 2.05 17.73 26.21
N VAL A 66 2.44 17.08 25.11
CA VAL A 66 2.09 15.68 24.84
C VAL A 66 3.36 14.87 24.63
N ASP A 67 3.61 13.91 25.51
CA ASP A 67 4.71 12.97 25.38
C ASP A 67 4.26 11.76 24.54
N VAL A 68 5.02 11.44 23.50
CA VAL A 68 4.74 10.33 22.59
C VAL A 68 5.91 9.36 22.63
N LYS A 69 5.75 8.27 23.37
CA LYS A 69 6.75 7.22 23.50
C LYS A 69 6.49 6.10 22.52
N LEU A 70 7.50 5.82 21.68
CA LEU A 70 7.38 4.89 20.56
C LEU A 70 8.38 3.75 20.72
N THR A 71 7.87 2.51 20.77
CA THR A 71 8.72 1.32 20.78
C THR A 71 8.71 0.67 19.40
N ARG A 72 9.89 0.56 18.78
CA ARG A 72 10.04 0.01 17.43
C ARG A 72 9.58 -1.45 17.36
N ALA A 73 8.78 -1.76 16.35
CA ALA A 73 8.44 -3.13 15.98
C ALA A 73 9.64 -3.84 15.33
N LYS A 74 9.56 -5.17 15.24
CA LYS A 74 10.54 -5.96 14.47
C LYS A 74 10.60 -5.46 13.04
N ARG A 75 11.79 -5.12 12.57
CA ARG A 75 12.00 -4.50 11.25
C ARG A 75 11.48 -5.32 10.07
N THR A 76 11.58 -6.64 10.16
CA THR A 76 11.26 -7.55 9.06
C THR A 76 10.20 -8.56 9.46
N ILE A 77 9.18 -8.70 8.61
CA ILE A 77 8.19 -9.77 8.67
C ILE A 77 8.51 -10.76 7.55
N TYR A 78 8.55 -12.04 7.92
CA TYR A 78 8.64 -13.14 6.95
C TYR A 78 7.31 -13.87 6.92
N THR A 79 6.81 -14.13 5.72
CA THR A 79 5.58 -14.88 5.49
C THR A 79 5.93 -16.12 4.69
N ALA A 80 5.41 -17.28 5.11
CA ALA A 80 5.50 -18.52 4.37
C ALA A 80 4.14 -19.23 4.49
N GLY A 81 3.68 -19.87 3.41
CA GLY A 81 2.42 -20.61 3.42
C GLY A 81 2.29 -21.54 2.24
N LEU A 82 1.35 -22.48 2.35
CA LEU A 82 0.92 -23.33 1.25
C LEU A 82 -0.41 -22.80 0.68
N SER A 83 -0.70 -23.10 -0.58
CA SER A 83 -1.96 -22.77 -1.25
C SER A 83 -2.43 -23.92 -2.13
N TYR A 84 -3.73 -23.99 -2.39
CA TYR A 84 -4.33 -24.89 -3.36
C TYR A 84 -5.57 -24.23 -3.94
N GLY A 85 -5.70 -24.26 -5.26
CA GLY A 85 -6.89 -23.81 -5.98
C GLY A 85 -7.22 -24.75 -7.11
N SER A 86 -8.50 -24.91 -7.43
CA SER A 86 -8.96 -25.75 -8.55
C SER A 86 -8.37 -25.30 -9.90
N GLU A 87 -8.21 -23.99 -10.08
CA GLU A 87 -7.66 -23.40 -11.31
C GLU A 87 -6.13 -23.25 -11.28
N SER A 88 -5.55 -22.95 -10.12
CA SER A 88 -4.11 -22.68 -9.98
C SER A 88 -3.27 -23.92 -9.67
N GLY A 89 -3.91 -24.97 -9.16
CA GLY A 89 -3.24 -26.13 -8.55
C GLY A 89 -2.63 -25.80 -7.17
N PRO A 90 -1.88 -26.75 -6.59
CA PRO A 90 -1.11 -26.54 -5.37
C PRO A 90 0.01 -25.51 -5.59
N GLY A 91 0.38 -24.82 -4.50
CA GLY A 91 1.41 -23.80 -4.52
C GLY A 91 1.99 -23.47 -3.16
N VAL A 92 2.98 -22.60 -3.19
CA VAL A 92 3.64 -22.03 -2.02
C VAL A 92 3.63 -20.51 -2.12
N ARG A 93 3.55 -19.84 -0.97
CA ARG A 93 3.60 -18.39 -0.84
C ARG A 93 4.75 -18.01 0.07
N GLY A 94 5.51 -17.00 -0.34
CA GLY A 94 6.61 -16.42 0.40
C GLY A 94 6.52 -14.91 0.43
N GLY A 95 6.89 -14.28 1.53
CA GLY A 95 6.85 -12.82 1.68
C GLY A 95 7.96 -12.31 2.57
N ILE A 96 8.53 -11.17 2.20
CA ILE A 96 9.46 -10.41 3.03
C ILE A 96 8.98 -8.96 3.03
N GLU A 97 8.53 -8.49 4.19
CA GLU A 97 8.19 -7.09 4.40
C GLU A 97 9.22 -6.46 5.34
N ARG A 98 9.88 -5.41 4.88
CA ARG A 98 10.66 -4.50 5.72
C ARG A 98 9.79 -3.29 6.07
N ARG A 99 9.32 -3.27 7.32
CA ARG A 99 8.54 -2.16 7.89
C ARG A 99 9.26 -0.83 7.77
N PHE A 100 10.59 -0.83 7.81
CA PHE A 100 11.40 0.34 7.50
C PHE A 100 12.78 -0.06 6.98
N LEU A 101 13.27 0.67 5.99
CA LEU A 101 14.56 0.51 5.34
C LEU A 101 15.60 1.49 5.86
N ASN A 102 15.17 2.69 6.24
CA ASN A 102 16.01 3.78 6.71
C ASN A 102 15.28 4.60 7.79
N ASN A 103 15.99 5.54 8.38
CA ASN A 103 15.46 6.50 9.35
C ASN A 103 14.41 7.49 8.77
N ARG A 104 14.21 7.49 7.45
CA ARG A 104 13.16 8.28 6.77
C ARG A 104 11.85 7.51 6.61
N GLY A 105 11.75 6.28 7.12
CA GLY A 105 10.52 5.49 7.07
C GLY A 105 10.24 4.80 5.73
N HIS A 106 11.20 4.72 4.80
CA HIS A 106 10.94 4.03 3.53
C HIS A 106 10.66 2.55 3.77
N LYS A 107 9.67 1.95 3.11
CA LYS A 107 9.28 0.53 3.29
C LYS A 107 9.62 -0.27 2.02
N MET A 108 9.82 -1.56 2.17
CA MET A 108 9.93 -2.49 1.03
C MET A 108 9.17 -3.76 1.33
N ASN A 109 8.45 -4.26 0.34
CA ASN A 109 7.70 -5.50 0.44
C ASN A 109 7.89 -6.31 -0.83
N THR A 110 8.27 -7.57 -0.69
CA THR A 110 8.40 -8.55 -1.77
C THR A 110 7.53 -9.76 -1.46
N GLN A 111 6.68 -10.13 -2.40
CA GLN A 111 5.74 -11.25 -2.29
C GLN A 111 5.92 -12.17 -3.49
N LEU A 112 6.04 -13.46 -3.22
CA LEU A 112 6.12 -14.55 -4.18
C LEU A 112 4.93 -15.47 -3.97
N ASP A 113 4.16 -15.71 -5.03
CA ASP A 113 3.19 -16.79 -5.12
C ASP A 113 3.65 -17.73 -6.23
N TYR A 114 3.92 -18.98 -5.90
CA TYR A 114 4.39 -19.99 -6.84
C TYR A 114 3.44 -21.20 -6.77
N ALA A 115 2.45 -21.20 -7.65
CA ALA A 115 1.53 -22.31 -7.86
C ALA A 115 1.85 -23.05 -9.16
N GLN A 116 1.27 -24.25 -9.31
CA GLN A 116 1.48 -25.12 -10.46
C GLN A 116 1.20 -24.42 -11.79
N LYS A 117 0.05 -23.74 -11.93
CA LYS A 117 -0.39 -23.08 -13.16
C LYS A 117 -0.22 -21.55 -13.15
N ARG A 118 0.14 -20.96 -12.01
CA ARG A 118 0.25 -19.50 -11.83
C ARG A 118 1.43 -19.12 -10.94
N LYS A 119 2.22 -18.15 -11.38
CA LYS A 119 3.39 -17.64 -10.65
C LYS A 119 3.35 -16.12 -10.66
N SER A 120 3.57 -15.51 -9.50
CA SER A 120 3.58 -14.06 -9.34
C SER A 120 4.69 -13.64 -8.40
N LEU A 121 5.49 -12.67 -8.81
CA LEU A 121 6.47 -11.99 -7.97
C LEU A 121 6.16 -10.50 -8.01
N VAL A 122 5.86 -9.91 -6.85
CA VAL A 122 5.60 -8.48 -6.70
C VAL A 122 6.61 -7.91 -5.71
N THR A 123 7.32 -6.86 -6.11
CA THR A 123 8.19 -6.09 -5.22
C THR A 123 7.75 -4.63 -5.26
N SER A 124 7.63 -4.02 -4.08
CA SER A 124 7.23 -2.62 -3.93
C SER A 124 8.13 -1.88 -2.94
N TYR A 125 8.39 -0.62 -3.25
CA TYR A 125 9.11 0.33 -2.44
C TYR A 125 8.19 1.51 -2.15
N ARG A 126 8.00 1.85 -0.87
CA ARG A 126 7.09 2.93 -0.45
C ARG A 126 7.83 4.01 0.30
N ILE A 127 7.49 5.26 0.03
CA ILE A 127 8.03 6.44 0.70
C ILE A 127 6.87 7.17 1.39
N PRO A 128 6.97 7.46 2.70
CA PRO A 128 5.98 8.25 3.44
C PRO A 128 5.74 9.61 2.76
N ALA A 129 4.48 10.03 2.63
CA ALA A 129 4.11 11.27 1.95
C ALA A 129 3.02 12.06 2.70
N PHE A 130 3.11 12.16 4.03
CA PHE A 130 2.04 12.64 4.91
C PHE A 130 1.89 14.18 5.00
N ASN A 131 2.67 14.98 4.25
CA ASN A 131 2.68 16.45 4.37
C ASN A 131 1.36 17.18 4.05
N TRP A 132 0.56 16.66 3.13
CA TRP A 132 -0.67 17.33 2.65
C TRP A 132 -1.87 16.39 2.57
N LEU A 133 -1.60 15.09 2.55
CA LEU A 133 -2.58 14.04 2.35
C LEU A 133 -1.94 12.73 2.81
N ASP A 134 -2.50 12.07 3.82
CA ASP A 134 -1.95 10.83 4.38
C ASP A 134 -1.82 9.78 3.29
N GLY A 135 -0.62 9.24 3.10
CA GLY A 135 -0.38 8.29 2.01
C GLY A 135 1.09 8.12 1.64
N TRP A 136 1.30 7.56 0.44
CA TRP A 136 2.59 7.00 0.05
C TRP A 136 2.91 7.30 -1.41
N TYR A 137 4.17 7.59 -1.70
CA TYR A 137 4.71 7.34 -3.04
C TYR A 137 5.12 5.88 -3.13
N THR A 138 4.69 5.17 -4.18
CA THR A 138 4.99 3.75 -4.37
C THR A 138 5.62 3.51 -5.73
N PHE A 139 6.71 2.76 -5.73
CA PHE A 139 7.30 2.17 -6.94
C PHE A 139 7.19 0.67 -6.82
N ALA A 140 6.59 0.01 -7.82
CA ALA A 140 6.43 -1.44 -7.79
C ALA A 140 6.82 -2.07 -9.13
N ALA A 141 7.34 -3.29 -9.04
CA ALA A 141 7.58 -4.18 -10.15
C ALA A 141 6.81 -5.48 -9.90
N SER A 142 6.16 -6.00 -10.94
CA SER A 142 5.41 -7.25 -10.90
C SER A 142 5.79 -8.09 -12.10
N ALA A 143 6.12 -9.36 -11.86
CA ALA A 143 6.28 -10.38 -12.88
C ALA A 143 5.19 -11.44 -12.66
N TYR A 144 4.48 -11.78 -13.71
CA TYR A 144 3.37 -12.72 -13.68
C TYR A 144 3.48 -13.71 -14.83
N ASP A 145 3.24 -14.98 -14.53
CA ASP A 145 3.23 -16.09 -15.48
C ASP A 145 2.03 -16.98 -15.16
N GLU A 146 1.20 -17.24 -16.16
CA GLU A 146 0.06 -18.14 -16.09
C GLU A 146 0.08 -19.09 -17.28
N GLN A 147 0.08 -20.38 -16.96
CA GLN A 147 0.13 -21.47 -17.93
C GLN A 147 -0.98 -22.46 -17.58
N THR A 148 -2.06 -22.38 -18.33
CA THR A 148 -3.20 -23.28 -18.24
C THR A 148 -3.43 -23.97 -19.58
N ASP A 149 -4.44 -24.83 -19.62
CA ASP A 149 -4.81 -25.58 -20.83
C ASP A 149 -5.32 -24.65 -21.95
N TYR A 150 -5.74 -23.42 -21.61
CA TYR A 150 -6.33 -22.47 -22.56
C TYR A 150 -5.57 -21.14 -22.67
N ILE A 151 -4.73 -20.82 -21.69
CA ILE A 151 -4.06 -19.51 -21.55
C ILE A 151 -2.58 -19.73 -21.29
N ASP A 152 -1.74 -19.07 -22.08
CA ASP A 152 -0.33 -18.87 -21.76
C ASP A 152 -0.08 -17.36 -21.80
N LEU A 153 0.09 -16.77 -20.61
CA LEU A 153 0.23 -15.35 -20.37
C LEU A 153 1.47 -15.09 -19.54
N ARG A 154 2.34 -14.21 -20.04
CA ARG A 154 3.45 -13.65 -19.27
C ARG A 154 3.38 -12.14 -19.32
N ASN A 155 3.46 -11.50 -18.18
CA ASN A 155 3.58 -10.06 -18.14
C ASN A 155 4.59 -9.56 -17.12
N PHE A 156 5.13 -8.39 -17.41
CA PHE A 156 5.96 -7.60 -16.53
C PHE A 156 5.39 -6.20 -16.45
N LYS A 157 5.13 -5.73 -15.23
CA LYS A 157 4.50 -4.46 -14.95
C LYS A 157 5.35 -3.63 -14.00
N LEU A 158 5.63 -2.39 -14.38
CA LEU A 158 6.18 -1.36 -13.52
C LEU A 158 5.08 -0.35 -13.17
N ILE A 159 5.06 0.11 -11.93
CA ILE A 159 4.07 1.04 -11.40
C ILE A 159 4.80 2.13 -10.63
N ALA A 160 4.48 3.38 -10.92
CA ALA A 160 4.82 4.53 -10.08
C ALA A 160 3.51 5.21 -9.66
N SER A 161 3.27 5.40 -8.37
CA SER A 161 2.00 5.92 -7.87
C SER A 161 2.13 6.83 -6.65
N ARG A 162 1.07 7.62 -6.41
CA ARG A 162 0.81 8.36 -5.18
C ARG A 162 -0.58 7.97 -4.67
N SER A 163 -0.63 7.38 -3.48
CA SER A 163 -1.87 7.09 -2.74
C SER A 163 -2.16 8.22 -1.76
N GLY A 164 -3.42 8.52 -1.48
CA GLY A 164 -3.81 9.56 -0.52
C GLY A 164 -5.20 9.35 0.08
N GLU A 165 -5.34 9.63 1.37
CA GLU A 165 -6.60 9.64 2.12
C GLU A 165 -7.22 11.03 2.07
N ILE A 166 -8.27 11.20 1.26
CA ILE A 166 -8.94 12.48 1.02
C ILE A 166 -9.80 12.88 2.22
N ASN A 167 -10.47 11.90 2.82
CA ASN A 167 -11.21 12.01 4.07
C ASN A 167 -11.38 10.60 4.66
N GLU A 168 -12.10 10.52 5.78
CA GLU A 168 -12.36 9.27 6.51
C GLU A 168 -13.01 8.15 5.67
N HIS A 169 -13.66 8.48 4.55
CA HIS A 169 -14.34 7.51 3.69
C HIS A 169 -13.67 7.32 2.33
N TRP A 170 -12.91 8.30 1.85
CA TRP A 170 -12.37 8.34 0.49
C TRP A 170 -10.86 8.20 0.48
N THR A 171 -10.38 7.21 -0.27
CA THR A 171 -8.96 7.09 -0.63
C THR A 171 -8.80 7.10 -2.14
N ALA A 172 -7.67 7.61 -2.62
CA ALA A 172 -7.37 7.64 -4.05
C ALA A 172 -5.91 7.30 -4.35
N ILE A 173 -5.69 6.67 -5.50
CA ILE A 173 -4.37 6.33 -6.01
C ILE A 173 -4.27 6.82 -7.45
N ALA A 174 -3.35 7.74 -7.70
CA ALA A 174 -2.94 8.13 -9.04
C ALA A 174 -1.66 7.38 -9.41
N SER A 175 -1.60 6.79 -10.60
CA SER A 175 -0.47 5.96 -11.03
C SER A 175 -0.16 6.07 -12.51
N VAL A 176 1.10 5.85 -12.85
CA VAL A 176 1.56 5.59 -14.21
C VAL A 176 2.09 4.16 -14.24
N ASN A 177 1.65 3.40 -15.25
CA ASN A 177 1.94 1.99 -15.38
C ASN A 177 2.66 1.75 -16.71
N ALA A 178 3.72 0.97 -16.69
CA ALA A 178 4.35 0.41 -17.88
C ALA A 178 4.17 -1.11 -17.84
N LEU A 179 3.50 -1.67 -18.85
CA LEU A 179 3.14 -3.08 -18.93
C LEU A 179 3.69 -3.65 -20.23
N ARG A 180 4.44 -4.74 -20.12
CA ARG A 180 4.78 -5.58 -21.26
C ARG A 180 4.19 -6.96 -21.04
N GLU A 181 3.44 -7.43 -22.02
CA GLU A 181 2.74 -8.71 -21.94
C GLU A 181 2.93 -9.50 -23.24
N ARG A 182 2.97 -10.82 -23.08
CA ARG A 182 2.96 -11.80 -24.15
C ARG A 182 1.89 -12.81 -23.81
N TRP A 183 0.99 -13.07 -24.74
CA TRP A 183 -0.07 -14.04 -24.52
C TRP A 183 -0.39 -14.84 -25.77
N ARG A 184 -0.94 -16.02 -25.58
CA ARG A 184 -1.68 -16.78 -26.59
C ARG A 184 -2.89 -17.42 -25.95
N TYR A 185 -3.95 -17.52 -26.74
CA TYR A 185 -5.19 -18.18 -26.35
C TYR A 185 -5.41 -19.36 -27.29
N ALA A 186 -5.76 -20.51 -26.73
CA ALA A 186 -6.21 -21.63 -27.54
C ALA A 186 -7.63 -21.36 -28.08
N SER A 187 -7.89 -21.74 -29.34
CA SER A 187 -9.24 -21.85 -29.88
C SER A 187 -9.62 -23.34 -29.88
N GLY A 188 -10.36 -23.79 -28.86
CA GLY A 188 -10.71 -25.22 -28.70
C GLY A 188 -9.86 -25.95 -27.66
N THR A 189 -9.58 -27.25 -27.89
CA THR A 189 -8.88 -28.15 -26.95
C THR A 189 -7.37 -28.24 -27.16
N GLU A 190 -6.82 -27.53 -28.15
CA GLU A 190 -5.40 -27.55 -28.50
C GLU A 190 -4.91 -26.14 -28.87
N PHE A 191 -3.62 -25.86 -28.65
CA PHE A 191 -2.95 -24.65 -29.12
C PHE A 191 -2.59 -24.72 -30.62
N THR A 192 -3.22 -25.61 -31.38
CA THR A 192 -3.07 -25.70 -32.84
C THR A 192 -3.48 -24.35 -33.44
N ASP A 193 -2.54 -23.71 -34.14
CA ASP A 193 -2.63 -22.35 -34.72
C ASP A 193 -2.62 -21.16 -33.75
N ALA A 194 -2.35 -21.36 -32.45
CA ALA A 194 -2.30 -20.24 -31.48
C ALA A 194 -1.01 -19.43 -31.59
N VAL A 195 -1.12 -18.24 -32.21
CA VAL A 195 -0.01 -17.30 -32.37
C VAL A 195 0.20 -16.46 -31.11
N TYR A 196 1.47 -16.26 -30.73
CA TYR A 196 1.80 -15.35 -29.64
C TYR A 196 1.60 -13.89 -30.05
N ASN A 197 0.84 -13.16 -29.25
CA ASN A 197 0.74 -11.71 -29.35
C ASN A 197 1.61 -11.07 -28.28
N THR A 198 2.20 -9.94 -28.62
CA THR A 198 2.97 -9.12 -27.68
C THR A 198 2.45 -7.70 -27.66
N SER A 199 2.42 -7.08 -26.49
CA SER A 199 1.98 -5.70 -26.30
C SER A 199 2.88 -5.00 -25.31
N THR A 200 3.19 -3.74 -25.60
CA THR A 200 3.82 -2.82 -24.65
C THR A 200 2.95 -1.59 -24.51
N LEU A 201 2.60 -1.26 -23.27
CA LEU A 201 1.63 -0.26 -22.90
C LEU A 201 2.20 0.64 -21.81
N VAL A 202 2.07 1.95 -21.99
CA VAL A 202 2.26 2.93 -20.90
C VAL A 202 0.97 3.71 -20.74
N TYR A 203 0.42 3.74 -19.53
CA TYR A 203 -0.87 4.39 -19.29
C TYR A 203 -0.99 4.99 -17.88
N PRO A 204 -1.66 6.15 -17.76
CA PRO A 204 -2.12 6.65 -16.47
C PRO A 204 -3.32 5.82 -15.98
N GLN A 205 -3.44 5.69 -14.67
CA GLN A 205 -4.57 5.07 -13.98
C GLN A 205 -4.86 5.82 -12.69
N MET A 206 -6.15 6.06 -12.44
CA MET A 206 -6.66 6.55 -11.17
C MET A 206 -7.63 5.53 -10.59
N VAL A 207 -7.49 5.25 -9.30
CA VAL A 207 -8.43 4.44 -8.51
C VAL A 207 -8.90 5.30 -7.35
N ALA A 208 -10.20 5.32 -7.10
CA ALA A 208 -10.78 5.97 -5.93
C ALA A 208 -11.70 4.97 -5.24
N ASP A 209 -11.49 4.76 -3.95
CA ASP A 209 -12.25 3.85 -3.12
C ASP A 209 -13.04 4.67 -2.09
N TYR A 210 -14.32 4.35 -1.97
CA TYR A 210 -15.23 4.88 -0.98
C TYR A 210 -15.70 3.76 -0.07
N VAL A 211 -15.53 3.91 1.23
CA VAL A 211 -16.00 2.95 2.23
C VAL A 211 -16.66 3.73 3.35
N ASN A 212 -17.94 3.45 3.59
CA ASN A 212 -18.69 3.98 4.73
C ASN A 212 -19.55 2.85 5.29
N VAL A 213 -18.99 2.11 6.24
CA VAL A 213 -19.59 0.93 6.86
C VAL A 213 -19.44 1.00 8.38
N ASP A 214 -20.36 0.35 9.11
CA ASP A 214 -20.35 0.32 10.57
C ASP A 214 -19.20 -0.51 11.17
N ASP A 215 -18.78 -1.56 10.47
CA ASP A 215 -17.66 -2.44 10.82
C ASP A 215 -16.99 -2.92 9.53
N GLU A 216 -15.67 -2.73 9.42
CA GLU A 216 -14.93 -3.11 8.21
C GLU A 216 -14.71 -4.63 8.07
N MET A 217 -14.65 -5.37 9.18
CA MET A 217 -14.46 -6.82 9.16
C MET A 217 -15.78 -7.57 9.00
N PHE A 218 -16.87 -7.04 9.57
CA PHE A 218 -18.21 -7.63 9.56
C PHE A 218 -19.31 -6.57 9.30
N PRO A 219 -19.38 -5.99 8.10
CA PRO A 219 -20.31 -4.91 7.79
C PRO A 219 -21.76 -5.37 7.87
N ARG A 220 -22.58 -4.63 8.62
CA ARG A 220 -24.04 -4.86 8.73
C ARG A 220 -24.85 -3.76 8.09
N LYS A 221 -24.30 -2.55 8.01
CA LYS A 221 -24.92 -1.38 7.37
C LYS A 221 -23.83 -0.52 6.74
N GLY A 222 -24.10 -0.03 5.53
CA GLY A 222 -23.19 0.89 4.85
C GLY A 222 -23.15 0.67 3.35
N ILE A 223 -22.25 1.41 2.71
CA ILE A 223 -21.97 1.31 1.28
C ILE A 223 -20.46 1.39 1.05
N SER A 224 -19.98 0.57 0.13
CA SER A 224 -18.63 0.68 -0.41
C SER A 224 -18.68 0.70 -1.93
N GLY A 225 -17.70 1.34 -2.55
CA GLY A 225 -17.61 1.44 -3.99
C GLY A 225 -16.19 1.80 -4.42
N ALA A 226 -15.83 1.35 -5.62
CA ALA A 226 -14.54 1.68 -6.23
C ALA A 226 -14.76 2.19 -7.64
N ALA A 227 -14.11 3.30 -7.98
CA ALA A 227 -14.07 3.85 -9.33
C ALA A 227 -12.66 3.70 -9.88
N THR A 228 -12.52 3.14 -11.08
CA THR A 228 -11.23 3.01 -11.76
C THR A 228 -11.29 3.64 -13.15
N VAL A 229 -10.38 4.56 -13.41
CA VAL A 229 -10.20 5.18 -14.73
C VAL A 229 -8.81 4.84 -15.25
N ARG A 230 -8.72 4.34 -16.48
CA ARG A 230 -7.45 4.05 -17.17
C ARG A 230 -7.55 4.53 -18.60
N GLN A 231 -6.52 5.23 -19.08
CA GLN A 231 -6.49 5.69 -20.46
C GLN A 231 -5.39 4.96 -21.22
N ARG A 232 -5.76 4.12 -22.18
CA ARG A 232 -4.82 3.44 -23.06
C ARG A 232 -4.81 4.15 -24.40
N ARG A 233 -3.63 4.60 -24.85
CA ARG A 233 -3.39 4.94 -26.26
C ARG A 233 -2.82 3.72 -26.97
N ALA A 234 -3.04 3.65 -28.29
CA ALA A 234 -2.78 2.47 -29.12
C ALA A 234 -1.54 1.67 -28.69
N ALA A 235 -1.78 0.40 -28.34
CA ALA A 235 -0.72 -0.54 -28.03
C ALA A 235 0.06 -0.85 -29.30
N LEU A 236 1.39 -0.91 -29.23
CA LEU A 236 2.18 -1.58 -30.25
C LEU A 236 1.96 -3.08 -30.08
N VAL A 237 0.98 -3.61 -30.82
CA VAL A 237 0.72 -5.05 -30.88
C VAL A 237 1.54 -5.61 -32.03
N HIS A 238 2.48 -6.48 -31.72
CA HIS A 238 3.20 -7.26 -32.73
C HIS A 238 2.72 -8.71 -32.66
N PRO A 239 2.13 -9.25 -33.75
CA PRO A 239 1.97 -10.68 -33.89
C PRO A 239 3.36 -11.32 -33.98
N GLY A 240 3.62 -12.34 -33.18
CA GLY A 240 4.78 -13.21 -33.38
C GLY A 240 4.58 -14.03 -34.65
N GLY A 241 5.60 -14.13 -35.49
CA GLY A 241 5.60 -15.03 -36.65
C GLY A 241 5.75 -16.50 -36.26
#